data_AF-A0A515KSJ7-F1
#
_entry.id   AF-A0A515KSJ7-F1
#
_cell.length_a   1.000
_cell.length_b   1.000
_cell.length_c   1.000
_cell.angle_alpha   90.00
_cell.angle_beta   90.00
_cell.angle_gamma   90.00
#
_symmetry.space_group_name_H-M   'P 1'
#
loop_
_entity.id
_entity.type
_entity.pdbx_description
1 polymer ?
#
loop_
_entity_poly.entity_id
_entity_poly.type
_entity_poly.pdbx_seq_one_letter_code
_entity_poly.pdbx_strand_id
1 'polypeptide(L)' 'MTRGQALTLKSLAIEAYQPRQFAADLSRTEAARRIEALKQEIALADSF' A
#
# COMPACT_ATOMS: atom_id res chain seq x y z
N MET A 1 -6.29 -11.48 -0.56
CA MET A 1 -5.83 -10.38 -1.45
C MET A 1 -5.99 -10.78 -2.92
N THR A 2 -6.25 -9.86 -3.85
CA THR A 2 -6.19 -10.13 -5.30
C THR A 2 -4.77 -9.86 -5.85
N ARG A 3 -4.42 -10.41 -7.01
CA ARG A 3 -3.14 -10.12 -7.67
C ARG A 3 -2.94 -8.62 -7.94
N GLY A 4 -4.01 -7.92 -8.33
CA GLY A 4 -3.99 -6.46 -8.53
C GLY A 4 -3.67 -5.72 -7.23
N GLN A 5 -4.35 -6.07 -6.12
CA GLN A 5 -4.08 -5.48 -4.81
C GLN A 5 -2.63 -5.73 -4.34
N ALA A 6 -2.09 -6.93 -4.57
CA ALA A 6 -0.72 -7.25 -4.20
C ALA A 6 0.32 -6.40 -4.95
N LEU A 7 0.11 -6.17 -6.26
CA LEU A 7 0.97 -5.31 -7.08
C LEU A 7 0.88 -3.85 -6.64
N THR A 8 -0.34 -3.33 -6.47
CA THR A 8 -0.55 -1.94 -6.00
C THR A 8 0.07 -1.72 -4.63
N LEU A 9 -0.16 -2.62 -3.67
CA LEU A 9 0.40 -2.51 -2.33
C LEU A 9 1.92 -2.56 -2.34
N LYS A 10 2.52 -3.43 -3.17
CA LYS A 10 3.99 -3.52 -3.31
C LYS A 10 4.58 -2.22 -3.85
N SER A 11 4.00 -1.64 -4.90
CA SER A 11 4.49 -0.37 -5.47
C SER A 11 4.41 0.77 -4.45
N LEU A 12 3.26 0.95 -3.81
CA LEU A 12 3.05 2.01 -2.82
C LEU A 12 3.96 1.84 -1.59
N ALA A 13 4.18 0.61 -1.13
CA ALA A 13 5.08 0.33 -0.03
C ALA A 13 6.55 0.66 -0.35
N ILE A 14 6.96 0.56 -1.62
CA ILE A 14 8.30 0.97 -2.06
C ILE A 14 8.39 2.50 -2.11
N GLU A 15 7.40 3.15 -2.70
CA GLU A 15 7.32 4.60 -2.86
C GLU A 15 7.31 5.33 -1.51
N ALA A 16 6.56 4.81 -0.54
CA ALA A 16 6.54 5.33 0.83
C ALA A 16 7.78 4.92 1.67
N TYR A 17 8.76 4.21 1.11
CA TYR A 17 9.91 3.63 1.83
C TYR A 17 9.51 2.70 3.01
N GLN A 18 8.35 2.03 2.90
CA GLN A 18 7.79 1.14 3.93
C GLN A 18 7.55 -0.30 3.42
N PRO A 19 8.60 -1.04 3.01
CA PRO A 19 8.45 -2.38 2.44
C PRO A 19 7.81 -3.41 3.41
N ARG A 20 7.84 -3.15 4.72
CA ARG A 20 7.23 -4.01 5.75
C ARG A 20 5.70 -3.97 5.77
N GLN A 21 5.07 -3.00 5.11
CA GLN A 21 3.62 -2.95 4.98
C GLN A 21 3.07 -4.03 4.04
N PHE A 22 3.92 -4.59 3.18
CA PHE A 22 3.59 -5.73 2.33
C PHE A 22 3.66 -7.04 3.12
N ALA A 23 2.53 -7.74 3.24
CA ALA A 23 2.45 -9.11 3.74
C ALA A 23 1.71 -9.97 2.70
N ALA A 24 2.20 -11.21 2.47
CA ALA A 24 1.71 -12.07 1.39
C ALA A 24 0.27 -12.60 1.64
N ASP A 25 -0.14 -12.60 2.89
CA ASP A 25 -1.29 -13.32 3.44
C ASP A 25 -2.42 -12.37 3.89
N LEU A 26 -2.40 -11.12 3.40
CA LEU A 26 -3.45 -10.15 3.69
C LEU A 26 -4.81 -10.55 3.10
N SER A 27 -5.87 -10.28 3.88
CA SER A 27 -7.24 -10.34 3.38
C SER A 27 -7.45 -9.28 2.29
N ARG A 28 -8.46 -9.44 1.43
CA ARG A 28 -8.77 -8.43 0.40
C ARG A 28 -9.11 -7.07 1.02
N THR A 29 -9.85 -7.08 2.12
CA THR A 29 -10.26 -5.88 2.85
C THR A 29 -9.07 -5.18 3.51
N GLU A 30 -8.16 -5.96 4.09
CA GLU A 30 -6.96 -5.41 4.73
C GLU A 30 -5.99 -4.83 3.70
N ALA A 31 -5.78 -5.52 2.58
CA ALA A 31 -4.99 -4.99 1.48
C ALA A 31 -5.56 -3.67 0.94
N ALA A 32 -6.89 -3.56 0.81
CA ALA A 32 -7.54 -2.31 0.39
C ALA A 32 -7.32 -1.16 1.38
N ARG A 33 -7.48 -1.41 2.69
CA ARG A 33 -7.21 -0.39 3.73
C ARG A 33 -5.78 0.13 3.69
N ARG A 34 -4.79 -0.78 3.57
CA ARG A 34 -3.37 -0.39 3.50
C ARG A 34 -3.02 0.37 2.23
N ILE A 35 -3.60 -0.02 1.08
CA ILE A 35 -3.45 0.72 -0.17
C ILE A 35 -3.94 2.17 -0.01
N GLU A 36 -5.12 2.37 0.58
CA GLU A 36 -5.66 3.73 0.78
C GLU A 36 -4.84 4.55 1.78
N ALA A 37 -4.37 3.93 2.87
CA ALA A 37 -3.49 4.60 3.83
C ALA A 37 -2.18 5.07 3.17
N LEU A 38 -1.52 4.20 2.39
CA LEU A 38 -0.27 4.55 1.71
C LEU A 38 -0.48 5.64 0.66
N LYS A 39 -1.59 5.61 -0.09
CA LYS A 39 -1.92 6.70 -1.04
C LYS A 39 -2.08 8.04 -0.34
N GLN A 40 -2.75 8.07 0.81
CA GLN A 40 -2.91 9.31 1.58
C GLN A 40 -1.57 9.82 2.11
N GLU A 41 -0.73 8.92 2.61
CA GLU A 41 0.60 9.27 3.10
C GLU A 41 1.50 9.86 2.00
N ILE A 42 1.52 9.23 0.82
CA ILE A 42 2.26 9.73 -0.35
C ILE A 42 1.72 11.09 -0.79
N ALA A 43 0.39 11.23 -0.92
CA ALA A 43 -0.23 12.49 -1.33
C ALA A 43 0.05 13.63 -0.34
N LEU A 44 0.13 13.32 0.97
CA LEU A 44 0.54 14.30 1.98
C LEU A 44 2.01 14.68 1.81
N ALA A 45 2.89 13.73 1.56
CA ALA A 45 4.31 14.00 1.34
C ALA A 45 4.57 14.85 0.07
N ASP A 46 3.81 14.63 -1.00
CA ASP A 46 3.91 15.40 -2.25
C ASP A 46 3.34 16.83 -2.16
N SER A 47 2.62 17.15 -1.08
CA SER A 47 1.96 18.45 -0.89
C SER A 47 2.82 19.52 -0.19
N PHE A 48 4.08 19.20 0.15
CA PHE A 48 5.06 20.08 0.80
C PHE A 48 6.21 20.45 -0.16
#